data_AF-C0EF51-F1
#
_entry.id   AF-C0EF51-F1
#
_cell.length_a   1.000
_cell.length_b   1.000
_cell.length_c   1.000
_cell.angle_alpha   90.00
_cell.angle_beta   90.00
_cell.angle_gamma   90.00
#
_symmetry.space_group_name_H-M   'P 1'
#
loop_
_entity.id
_entity.type
_entity.pdbx_description
1 polymer ?
#
loop_
_entity_poly.entity_id
_entity_poly.type
_entity_poly.pdbx_seq_one_letter_code
_entity_poly.pdbx_strand_id
1 'polypeptide(L)'
;MDYLNILSGVTGRQKRVTLADLHKIWEEKQAPKLSKSKITYYRTAWRRLELLHERDIKGINLDDMQDIVDNAPGEYYPKRDMKVLLSQLYQIALKREQIDRNRAEFIDLPDCPKSKKDGFSREERAAIWKDYEAGHAFTGYVLIMIYTGMRVGELYKIQKSNVFLDKQYMIGGIKSDAGIDRVIPIADKILPIVQEKYNNCADRLIEMRQEDFYDQYAEMIDRTKIRGLNPHCC
;
A
#
# COMPACT_ATOMS: atom_id res chain seq x y z
N MET A 1 -12.28 -51.16 -50.27
CA MET A 1 -13.03 -50.02 -49.70
C MET A 1 -12.73 -49.99 -48.21
N ASP A 2 -11.61 -49.38 -47.83
CA ASP A 2 -11.21 -49.19 -46.44
C ASP A 2 -11.61 -47.78 -45.99
N TYR A 3 -12.83 -47.67 -45.47
CA TYR A 3 -13.38 -46.42 -44.91
C TYR A 3 -13.04 -46.24 -43.42
N LEU A 4 -12.09 -46.99 -42.86
CA LEU A 4 -11.80 -47.01 -41.42
C LEU A 4 -10.57 -46.21 -40.97
N ASN A 5 -9.88 -45.50 -41.87
CA ASN A 5 -8.67 -44.71 -41.51
C ASN A 5 -8.86 -43.17 -41.49
N ILE A 6 -10.09 -42.66 -41.48
CA ILE A 6 -10.37 -41.21 -41.43
C ILE A 6 -10.80 -40.72 -40.03
N LEU A 7 -10.96 -41.62 -39.05
CA LEU A 7 -11.43 -41.27 -37.69
C LEU A 7 -10.36 -41.28 -36.60
N SER A 8 -9.09 -41.09 -36.94
CA SER A 8 -8.02 -40.87 -35.94
C SER A 8 -7.50 -39.42 -35.92
N GLY A 9 -8.25 -38.48 -36.48
CA GLY A 9 -7.96 -37.05 -36.41
C GLY A 9 -9.04 -36.30 -35.61
N VAL A 10 -8.62 -35.56 -34.57
CA VAL A 10 -9.39 -34.53 -33.84
C VAL A 10 -10.35 -35.12 -32.78
N THR A 11 -9.98 -35.16 -31.49
CA THR A 11 -10.01 -33.98 -30.61
C THR A 11 -9.19 -34.26 -29.34
N GLY A 12 -7.96 -33.75 -29.28
CA GLY A 12 -7.38 -33.45 -27.98
C GLY A 12 -8.22 -32.33 -27.36
N ARG A 13 -9.11 -32.65 -26.41
CA ARG A 13 -9.91 -31.64 -25.69
C ARG A 13 -8.91 -30.69 -25.03
N GLN A 14 -8.75 -29.50 -25.59
CA GLN A 14 -7.85 -28.49 -25.06
C GLN A 14 -8.25 -28.26 -23.60
N LYS A 15 -7.34 -28.54 -22.66
CA LYS A 15 -7.65 -28.46 -21.23
C LYS A 15 -8.19 -27.07 -20.92
N ARG A 16 -9.42 -27.01 -20.39
CA ARG A 16 -10.05 -25.76 -19.97
C ARG A 16 -9.18 -25.15 -18.86
N VAL A 17 -8.79 -23.89 -19.01
CA VAL A 17 -7.96 -23.19 -18.03
C VAL A 17 -8.83 -22.14 -17.38
N THR A 18 -9.03 -22.26 -16.07
CA THR A 18 -9.88 -21.32 -15.34
C THR A 18 -9.09 -20.11 -14.84
N LEU A 19 -9.81 -19.06 -14.43
CA LEU A 19 -9.17 -17.93 -13.77
C LEU A 19 -8.51 -18.36 -12.44
N ALA A 20 -9.11 -19.32 -11.73
CA ALA A 20 -8.55 -19.89 -10.50
C ALA A 20 -7.23 -20.63 -10.74
N ASP A 21 -7.12 -21.39 -11.84
CA ASP A 21 -5.84 -22.03 -12.21
C ASP A 21 -4.73 -20.98 -12.36
N LEU A 22 -5.02 -19.89 -13.08
CA LEU A 22 -4.11 -18.77 -13.30
C LEU A 22 -3.75 -18.06 -11.99
N HIS A 23 -4.71 -17.90 -11.08
CA HIS A 23 -4.48 -17.31 -9.77
C HIS A 23 -3.55 -18.16 -8.92
N LYS A 24 -3.70 -19.49 -8.92
CA LYS A 24 -2.78 -20.38 -8.20
C LYS A 24 -1.33 -20.20 -8.68
N ILE A 25 -1.13 -20.12 -9.99
CA ILE A 25 0.18 -19.87 -10.58
C ILE A 25 0.71 -18.49 -10.17
N TRP A 26 -0.17 -17.49 -10.14
CA TRP A 26 0.16 -16.14 -9.70
C TRP A 26 0.62 -16.13 -8.24
N GLU A 27 -0.09 -16.84 -7.36
CA GLU A 27 0.27 -16.99 -5.94
C GLU A 27 1.62 -17.67 -5.75
N GLU A 28 1.94 -18.68 -6.56
CA GLU A 28 3.22 -19.39 -6.47
C GLU A 28 4.39 -18.57 -7.03
N LYS A 29 4.19 -17.83 -8.12
CA LYS A 29 5.31 -17.24 -8.90
C LYS A 29 5.44 -15.73 -8.81
N GLN A 30 4.33 -15.01 -8.64
CA GLN A 30 4.31 -13.54 -8.64
C GLN A 30 4.12 -12.96 -7.24
N ALA A 31 3.20 -13.50 -6.45
CA ALA A 31 2.92 -13.00 -5.11
C ALA A 31 4.16 -12.91 -4.20
N PRO A 32 5.11 -13.88 -4.19
CA PRO A 32 6.29 -13.83 -3.33
C PRO A 32 7.25 -12.66 -3.64
N LYS A 33 7.11 -12.06 -4.83
CA LYS A 33 7.93 -10.91 -5.28
C LYS A 33 7.32 -9.57 -4.86
N LEU A 34 6.14 -9.57 -4.26
CA LEU A 34 5.39 -8.37 -3.89
C LEU A 34 5.50 -8.09 -2.38
N SER A 35 5.27 -6.84 -2.00
CA SER A 35 5.18 -6.49 -0.59
C SER A 35 3.92 -7.11 0.05
N LYS A 36 3.99 -7.38 1.36
CA LYS A 36 2.86 -7.92 2.15
C LYS A 36 1.57 -7.13 1.93
N SER A 37 1.64 -5.79 1.96
CA SER A 37 0.47 -4.93 1.73
C SER A 37 -0.14 -5.14 0.34
N LYS A 38 0.69 -5.25 -0.70
CA LYS A 38 0.23 -5.44 -2.08
C LYS A 38 -0.42 -6.81 -2.28
N ILE A 39 0.12 -7.86 -1.62
CA ILE A 39 -0.52 -9.19 -1.58
C ILE A 39 -1.90 -9.09 -0.92
N THR A 40 -2.04 -8.39 0.21
CA THR A 40 -3.33 -8.23 0.89
C THR A 40 -4.37 -7.53 0.02
N TYR A 41 -3.97 -6.50 -0.73
CA TYR A 41 -4.86 -5.82 -1.68
C TYR A 41 -5.34 -6.76 -2.78
N TYR A 42 -4.43 -7.53 -3.37
CA TYR A 42 -4.79 -8.50 -4.41
C TYR A 42 -5.60 -9.69 -3.89
N ARG A 43 -5.38 -10.15 -2.65
CA ARG A 43 -6.27 -11.14 -2.02
C ARG A 43 -7.69 -10.61 -1.86
N THR A 44 -7.83 -9.33 -1.52
CA THR A 44 -9.15 -8.69 -1.44
C THR A 44 -9.79 -8.55 -2.81
N ALA A 45 -9.02 -8.16 -3.83
CA ALA A 45 -9.47 -8.15 -5.21
C ALA A 45 -9.89 -9.54 -5.69
N TRP A 46 -9.12 -10.59 -5.40
CA TRP A 46 -9.42 -11.97 -5.76
C TRP A 46 -10.78 -12.42 -5.22
N ARG A 47 -11.05 -12.18 -3.93
CA ARG A 47 -12.37 -12.50 -3.32
C ARG A 47 -13.53 -11.82 -4.05
N ARG A 48 -13.35 -10.60 -4.54
CA ARG A 48 -14.38 -9.85 -5.28
C ARG A 48 -14.62 -10.37 -6.69
N LEU A 49 -13.73 -11.21 -7.21
CA LEU A 49 -13.83 -11.81 -8.53
C LEU A 49 -14.41 -13.23 -8.48
N GLU A 50 -15.06 -13.63 -7.38
CA GLU A 50 -15.54 -15.01 -7.15
C GLU A 50 -16.39 -15.56 -8.30
N LEU A 51 -17.24 -14.74 -8.91
CA LEU A 51 -18.10 -15.12 -10.02
C LEU A 51 -17.33 -15.53 -11.30
N LEU A 52 -16.04 -15.19 -11.37
CA LEU A 52 -15.15 -15.50 -12.49
C LEU A 52 -14.18 -16.64 -12.18
N HIS A 53 -14.04 -17.10 -10.93
CA HIS A 53 -12.98 -18.04 -10.51
C HIS A 53 -12.96 -19.31 -11.37
N GLU A 54 -14.12 -19.96 -11.54
CA GLU A 54 -14.26 -21.22 -12.27
C GLU A 54 -14.57 -21.04 -13.77
N ARG A 55 -14.62 -19.79 -14.26
CA ARG A 55 -14.84 -19.51 -15.67
C ARG A 55 -13.56 -19.76 -16.48
N ASP A 56 -13.73 -20.28 -17.68
CA ASP A 56 -12.65 -20.42 -18.66
C ASP A 56 -12.15 -19.05 -19.09
N ILE A 57 -10.85 -18.82 -19.00
CA ILE A 57 -10.22 -17.55 -19.37
C ILE A 57 -10.57 -17.12 -20.80
N LYS A 58 -10.75 -18.06 -21.73
CA LYS A 58 -11.13 -17.76 -23.12
C LYS A 58 -12.53 -17.15 -23.21
N GLY A 59 -13.45 -17.60 -22.35
CA GLY A 59 -14.87 -17.26 -22.37
C GLY A 59 -15.27 -16.15 -21.39
N ILE A 60 -14.33 -15.55 -20.65
CA ILE A 60 -14.62 -14.37 -19.84
C ILE A 60 -14.71 -13.15 -20.76
N ASN A 61 -15.89 -12.52 -20.75
CA ASN A 61 -16.17 -11.33 -21.55
C ASN A 61 -15.77 -10.05 -20.83
N LEU A 62 -15.58 -8.96 -21.59
CA LEU A 62 -15.25 -7.66 -21.03
C LEU A 62 -16.37 -7.13 -20.14
N ASP A 63 -17.61 -7.19 -20.61
CA ASP A 63 -18.79 -6.68 -19.90
C ASP A 63 -18.95 -7.37 -18.52
N ASP A 64 -18.77 -8.69 -18.45
CA ASP A 64 -18.76 -9.44 -17.18
C ASP A 64 -17.71 -8.89 -16.20
N MET A 65 -16.50 -8.59 -16.68
CA MET A 65 -15.43 -8.04 -15.85
C MET A 65 -15.73 -6.61 -15.43
N GLN A 66 -16.26 -5.80 -16.35
CA GLN A 66 -16.62 -4.40 -16.11
C GLN A 66 -17.71 -4.32 -15.03
N ASP A 67 -18.78 -5.11 -15.15
CA ASP A 67 -19.87 -5.15 -14.18
C ASP A 67 -19.38 -5.50 -12.77
N ILE A 68 -18.50 -6.50 -12.65
CA ILE A 68 -17.94 -6.91 -11.35
C ILE A 68 -17.05 -5.81 -10.76
N VAL A 69 -16.24 -5.14 -11.59
CA VAL A 69 -15.38 -4.04 -11.14
C VAL A 69 -16.20 -2.81 -10.74
N ASP A 70 -17.24 -2.48 -11.49
CA ASP A 70 -18.05 -1.29 -11.22
C ASP A 70 -18.90 -1.42 -9.96
N ASN A 71 -19.41 -2.62 -9.68
CA ASN A 71 -20.18 -2.93 -8.48
C ASN A 71 -19.31 -3.19 -7.23
N ALA A 72 -17.98 -3.22 -7.36
CA ALA A 72 -17.10 -3.43 -6.23
C ALA A 72 -17.10 -2.22 -5.27
N PRO A 73 -17.08 -2.43 -3.94
CA PRO A 73 -17.12 -1.34 -2.99
C PRO A 73 -15.82 -0.51 -3.00
N GLY A 74 -15.99 0.82 -2.95
CA GLY A 74 -14.94 1.83 -2.97
C GLY A 74 -14.87 2.61 -4.29
N GLU A 75 -14.30 3.81 -4.23
CA GLU A 75 -14.35 4.74 -5.36
C GLU A 75 -13.41 4.36 -6.51
N TYR A 76 -12.12 4.15 -6.21
CA TYR A 76 -11.10 3.96 -7.25
C TYR A 76 -10.12 2.82 -6.94
N TYR A 77 -9.40 2.90 -5.81
CA TYR A 77 -8.29 1.97 -5.54
C TYR A 77 -8.69 0.49 -5.54
N PRO A 78 -9.82 0.08 -4.95
CA PRO A 78 -10.20 -1.33 -4.99
C PRO A 78 -10.54 -1.82 -6.41
N LYS A 79 -11.19 -0.97 -7.23
CA LYS A 79 -11.47 -1.23 -8.65
C LYS A 79 -10.18 -1.37 -9.46
N ARG A 80 -9.24 -0.45 -9.22
CA ARG A 80 -7.89 -0.50 -9.81
C ARG A 80 -7.18 -1.80 -9.47
N ASP A 81 -7.20 -2.23 -8.20
CA ASP A 81 -6.52 -3.45 -7.77
C ASP A 81 -7.12 -4.71 -8.40
N MET A 82 -8.45 -4.74 -8.61
CA MET A 82 -9.13 -5.79 -9.38
C MET A 82 -8.70 -5.80 -10.84
N LYS A 83 -8.72 -4.65 -11.54
CA LYS A 83 -8.24 -4.55 -12.93
C LYS A 83 -6.78 -5.02 -13.05
N VAL A 84 -5.91 -4.61 -12.13
CA VAL A 84 -4.49 -4.97 -12.16
C VAL A 84 -4.30 -6.48 -11.92
N LEU A 85 -5.01 -7.07 -10.96
CA LEU A 85 -4.95 -8.51 -10.74
C LEU A 85 -5.43 -9.28 -11.97
N LEU A 86 -6.60 -8.94 -12.53
CA LEU A 86 -7.13 -9.56 -13.74
C LEU A 86 -6.10 -9.47 -14.88
N SER A 87 -5.52 -8.29 -15.11
CA SER A 87 -4.49 -8.11 -16.12
C SER A 87 -3.28 -9.01 -15.87
N GLN A 88 -2.82 -9.17 -14.63
CA GLN A 88 -1.73 -10.10 -14.30
C GLN A 88 -2.08 -11.57 -14.60
N LEU A 89 -3.32 -11.99 -14.34
CA LEU A 89 -3.78 -13.34 -14.64
C LEU A 89 -3.86 -13.58 -16.16
N TYR A 90 -4.40 -12.63 -16.92
CA TYR A 90 -4.40 -12.67 -18.38
C TYR A 90 -2.98 -12.69 -18.97
N GLN A 91 -2.04 -11.94 -18.38
CA GLN A 91 -0.64 -11.98 -18.78
C GLN A 91 0.02 -13.35 -18.55
N ILE A 92 -0.40 -14.10 -17.52
CA ILE A 92 0.03 -15.50 -17.33
C ILE A 92 -0.51 -16.38 -18.46
N ALA A 93 -1.79 -16.21 -18.82
CA ALA A 93 -2.42 -16.98 -19.89
C ALA A 93 -1.80 -16.68 -21.27
N LEU A 94 -1.51 -15.41 -21.57
CA LEU A 94 -0.81 -14.97 -22.79
C LEU A 94 0.56 -15.63 -22.92
N LYS A 95 1.37 -15.59 -21.86
CA LYS A 95 2.72 -16.21 -21.85
C LYS A 95 2.72 -17.72 -22.02
N ARG A 96 1.55 -18.35 -21.86
CA ARG A 96 1.34 -19.79 -22.03
C ARG A 96 0.58 -20.12 -23.31
N GLU A 97 0.39 -19.12 -24.19
CA GLU A 97 -0.31 -19.27 -25.48
C GLU A 97 -1.73 -19.82 -25.32
N GLN A 98 -2.36 -19.52 -24.19
CA GLN A 98 -3.74 -19.97 -23.88
C GLN A 98 -4.79 -19.01 -24.43
N ILE A 99 -4.41 -17.76 -24.66
CA ILE A 99 -5.23 -16.69 -25.22
C ILE A 99 -4.33 -15.80 -26.08
N ASP A 100 -4.94 -15.00 -26.96
CA ASP A 100 -4.20 -14.12 -27.87
C ASP A 100 -4.24 -12.64 -27.44
N ARG A 101 -5.16 -12.26 -26.54
CA ARG A 101 -5.34 -10.88 -26.10
C ARG A 101 -5.69 -10.78 -24.62
N ASN A 102 -5.12 -9.78 -23.94
CA ASN A 102 -5.51 -9.40 -22.60
C ASN A 102 -6.76 -8.53 -22.62
N ARG A 103 -7.94 -9.09 -22.32
CA ARG A 103 -9.19 -8.32 -22.29
C ARG A 103 -9.30 -7.40 -21.08
N ALA A 104 -8.62 -7.72 -19.98
CA ALA A 104 -8.68 -6.93 -18.75
C ALA A 104 -8.03 -5.54 -18.88
N GLU A 105 -7.21 -5.31 -19.91
CA GLU A 105 -6.65 -3.99 -20.21
C GLU A 105 -7.73 -2.95 -20.58
N PHE A 106 -8.85 -3.41 -21.14
CA PHE A 106 -9.98 -2.59 -21.60
C PHE A 106 -11.02 -2.31 -20.53
N ILE A 107 -10.80 -2.74 -19.28
CA ILE A 107 -11.67 -2.37 -18.16
C ILE A 107 -11.51 -0.87 -17.89
N ASP A 108 -12.59 -0.12 -17.95
CA ASP A 108 -12.56 1.30 -17.62
C ASP A 108 -12.59 1.49 -16.10
N LEU A 109 -11.78 2.43 -15.63
CA LEU A 109 -11.74 2.83 -14.23
C LEU A 109 -12.31 4.23 -14.10
N PRO A 110 -13.01 4.54 -12.99
CA PRO A 110 -13.41 5.91 -12.69
C PRO A 110 -12.19 6.80 -12.50
N ASP A 111 -12.40 8.12 -12.49
CA ASP A 111 -11.32 9.06 -12.21
C ASP A 111 -10.70 8.80 -10.83
N CYS A 112 -9.36 8.84 -10.79
CA CYS A 112 -8.67 8.76 -9.51
C CYS A 112 -9.01 10.00 -8.69
N PRO A 113 -9.55 9.86 -7.45
CA PRO A 113 -9.85 11.00 -6.62
C PRO A 113 -8.57 11.80 -6.37
N LYS A 114 -8.65 13.12 -6.55
CA LYS A 114 -7.51 14.02 -6.29
C LYS A 114 -7.14 13.93 -4.82
N SER A 115 -5.88 13.61 -4.53
CA SER A 115 -5.36 13.65 -3.16
C SER A 115 -5.46 15.08 -2.63
N LYS A 116 -6.27 15.27 -1.58
CA LYS A 116 -6.22 16.49 -0.77
C LYS A 116 -4.95 16.43 0.06
N LYS A 117 -3.88 17.09 -0.39
CA LYS A 117 -2.70 17.33 0.44
C LYS A 117 -3.07 18.41 1.46
N ASP A 118 -3.62 17.97 2.58
CA ASP A 118 -3.89 18.82 3.73
C ASP A 118 -2.71 18.74 4.70
N GLY A 119 -2.44 19.83 5.39
CA GLY A 119 -1.38 19.94 6.39
C GLY A 119 -1.86 20.74 7.58
N PHE A 120 -1.20 20.58 8.72
CA PHE A 120 -1.59 21.30 9.93
C PHE A 120 -1.45 22.81 9.76
N SER A 121 -2.49 23.57 10.14
CA SER A 121 -2.45 25.02 10.19
C SER A 121 -1.49 25.53 11.28
N ARG A 122 -1.26 26.84 11.33
CA ARG A 122 -0.42 27.44 12.38
C ARG A 122 -1.04 27.25 13.76
N GLU A 123 -2.36 27.38 13.85
CA GLU A 123 -3.17 27.23 15.06
C GLU A 123 -3.16 25.78 15.54
N GLU A 124 -3.28 24.82 14.62
CA GLU A 124 -3.21 23.40 14.94
C GLU A 124 -1.82 23.02 15.46
N ARG A 125 -0.75 23.50 14.82
CA ARG A 125 0.62 23.30 15.33
C ARG A 125 0.81 23.90 16.72
N ALA A 126 0.20 25.05 17.02
CA ALA A 126 0.26 25.65 18.34
C ALA A 126 -0.46 24.79 19.39
N ALA A 127 -1.61 24.19 19.05
CA ALA A 127 -2.32 23.27 19.93
C ALA A 127 -1.50 21.99 20.21
N ILE A 128 -0.83 21.44 19.19
CA ILE A 128 0.07 20.27 19.34
C ILE A 128 1.24 20.62 20.26
N TRP A 129 1.86 21.80 20.10
CA TRP A 129 2.92 22.27 21.01
C TRP A 129 2.44 22.36 22.45
N LYS A 130 1.26 22.94 22.68
CA LYS A 130 0.66 23.08 24.01
C LYS A 130 0.39 21.72 24.67
N ASP A 131 -0.07 20.73 23.91
CA ASP A 131 -0.29 19.36 24.43
C ASP A 131 1.04 18.69 24.82
N TYR A 132 2.10 18.85 24.01
CA TYR A 132 3.43 18.37 24.40
C TYR A 132 3.95 19.04 25.68
N GLU A 133 3.82 20.37 25.78
CA GLU A 133 4.21 21.15 26.97
C GLU A 133 3.41 20.80 28.22
N ALA A 134 2.19 20.27 28.07
CA ALA A 134 1.38 19.75 29.17
C ALA A 134 1.84 18.37 29.68
N GLY A 135 2.92 17.82 29.14
CA GLY A 135 3.53 16.55 29.58
C GLY A 135 3.13 15.33 28.74
N HIS A 136 2.43 15.52 27.62
CA HIS A 136 2.04 14.42 26.73
C HIS A 136 3.21 14.03 25.81
N ALA A 137 4.10 13.17 26.32
CA ALA A 137 5.35 12.80 25.65
C ALA A 137 5.18 12.25 24.22
N PHE A 138 4.08 11.54 23.93
CA PHE A 138 3.76 11.03 22.58
C PHE A 138 3.75 12.14 21.52
N THR A 139 3.22 13.31 21.88
CA THR A 139 3.02 14.45 20.99
C THR A 139 4.35 14.97 20.43
N GLY A 140 5.46 14.70 21.12
CA GLY A 140 6.81 14.93 20.62
C GLY A 140 7.11 14.20 19.31
N TYR A 141 6.62 12.97 19.10
CA TYR A 141 6.80 12.24 17.84
C TYR A 141 6.07 12.94 16.67
N VAL A 142 4.88 13.48 16.94
CA VAL A 142 4.09 14.23 15.95
C VAL A 142 4.81 15.53 15.58
N LEU A 143 5.36 16.25 16.57
CA LEU A 143 6.18 17.43 16.32
C LEU A 143 7.43 17.10 15.50
N ILE A 144 8.13 16.00 15.80
CA ILE A 144 9.27 15.56 14.99
C ILE A 144 8.83 15.34 13.53
N MET A 145 7.71 14.64 13.31
CA MET A 145 7.19 14.41 11.95
C MET A 145 6.87 15.72 11.22
N ILE A 146 6.19 16.67 11.88
CA ILE A 146 5.82 17.97 11.29
C ILE A 146 7.06 18.77 10.85
N TYR A 147 8.10 18.80 11.69
CA TYR A 147 9.29 19.61 11.41
C TYR A 147 10.27 18.94 10.45
N THR A 148 10.18 17.63 10.27
CA THR A 148 11.08 16.84 9.40
C THR A 148 10.43 16.41 8.09
N GLY A 149 9.09 16.51 7.99
CA GLY A 149 8.30 16.01 6.86
C GLY A 149 8.40 14.49 6.70
N MET A 150 8.69 13.77 7.78
CA MET A 150 8.82 12.32 7.78
C MET A 150 7.45 11.65 7.90
N ARG A 151 7.24 10.61 7.11
CA ARG A 151 6.08 9.73 7.32
C ARG A 151 6.30 8.85 8.55
N VAL A 152 5.21 8.41 9.17
CA VAL A 152 5.23 7.44 10.29
C VAL A 152 6.20 6.28 10.00
N GLY A 153 6.06 5.64 8.84
CA GLY A 153 6.94 4.53 8.47
C GLY A 153 8.43 4.88 8.41
N GLU A 154 8.79 6.11 8.04
CA GLU A 154 10.19 6.60 8.03
C GLU A 154 10.69 6.83 9.45
N LEU A 155 9.86 7.42 10.31
CA LEU A 155 10.17 7.61 11.73
C LEU A 155 10.48 6.25 12.40
N TYR A 156 9.67 5.23 12.11
CA TYR A 156 9.85 3.85 12.60
C TYR A 156 11.14 3.17 12.15
N LYS A 157 11.85 3.71 11.16
CA LYS A 157 13.12 3.15 10.68
C LYS A 157 14.34 3.94 11.12
N ILE A 158 14.18 5.06 11.83
CA ILE A 158 15.32 5.80 12.36
C ILE A 158 15.95 4.98 13.48
N GLN A 159 17.14 4.44 13.20
CA GLN A 159 17.99 3.83 14.20
C GLN A 159 18.62 4.92 15.07
N LYS A 160 18.86 4.59 16.34
CA LYS A 160 19.55 5.47 17.28
C LYS A 160 20.92 5.88 16.75
N SER A 161 21.67 4.95 16.15
CA SER A 161 22.96 5.19 15.50
C SER A 161 22.91 6.20 14.34
N ASN A 162 21.72 6.47 13.79
CA ASN A 162 21.51 7.40 12.69
C ASN A 162 21.04 8.78 13.16
N VAL A 163 21.11 9.09 14.45
CA VAL A 163 20.76 10.40 15.02
C VAL A 163 22.02 11.08 15.54
N PHE A 164 22.37 12.24 14.98
CA PHE A 164 23.58 12.99 15.28
C PHE A 164 23.19 14.32 15.92
N LEU A 165 23.02 14.31 17.25
CA LEU A 165 22.51 15.44 18.04
C LEU A 165 23.45 16.66 17.95
N ASP A 166 24.75 16.47 18.11
CA ASP A 166 25.76 17.54 18.05
C ASP A 166 25.80 18.24 16.69
N LYS A 167 25.47 17.50 15.63
CA LYS A 167 25.45 17.99 14.25
C LYS A 167 24.04 18.35 13.78
N GLN A 168 23.03 18.19 14.64
CA GLN A 168 21.62 18.45 14.39
C GLN A 168 21.09 17.85 13.08
N TYR A 169 21.35 16.56 12.85
CA TYR A 169 20.69 15.82 11.76
C TYR A 169 20.45 14.36 12.11
N MET A 170 19.58 13.72 11.33
CA MET A 170 19.42 12.27 11.32
C MET A 170 19.44 11.72 9.90
N ILE A 171 19.76 10.43 9.74
CA ILE A 171 19.78 9.74 8.45
C ILE A 171 18.55 8.85 8.36
N GLY A 172 17.74 9.06 7.31
CA GLY A 172 16.52 8.29 7.09
C GLY A 172 16.08 8.25 5.62
N GLY A 173 14.88 7.74 5.39
CA GLY A 173 14.29 7.61 4.05
C GLY A 173 14.07 6.16 3.64
N ILE A 174 12.97 5.91 2.91
CA ILE A 174 12.49 4.54 2.62
C ILE A 174 12.35 4.24 1.13
N LYS A 175 12.25 5.25 0.25
CA LYS A 175 11.90 5.02 -1.16
C LYS A 175 12.76 5.78 -2.16
N SER A 176 13.32 5.00 -3.10
CA SER A 176 14.07 5.36 -4.32
C SER A 176 15.51 5.85 -4.11
N ASP A 177 16.35 5.73 -5.14
CA ASP A 177 17.78 6.08 -5.13
C ASP A 177 18.08 7.54 -4.72
N ALA A 178 17.08 8.44 -4.79
CA ALA A 178 17.17 9.83 -4.31
C ALA A 178 16.59 10.06 -2.89
N GLY A 179 16.07 9.01 -2.24
CA GLY A 179 15.32 9.09 -0.97
C GLY A 179 15.66 7.97 0.03
N ILE A 180 16.79 7.29 -0.14
CA ILE A 180 17.40 6.38 0.84
C ILE A 180 18.59 7.12 1.47
N ASP A 181 18.76 6.98 2.79
CA ASP A 181 19.85 7.58 3.57
C ASP A 181 20.03 9.10 3.37
N ARG A 182 18.92 9.82 3.22
CA ARG A 182 18.96 11.29 3.16
C ARG A 182 19.31 11.87 4.53
N VAL A 183 20.08 12.95 4.52
CA VAL A 183 20.31 13.80 5.70
C VAL A 183 19.04 14.61 5.95
N ILE A 184 18.46 14.44 7.14
CA ILE A 184 17.27 15.15 7.61
C ILE A 184 17.72 16.10 8.72
N PRO A 185 17.74 17.42 8.48
CA PRO A 185 18.14 18.38 9.50
C PRO A 185 17.14 18.41 10.66
N ILE A 186 17.65 18.61 11.87
CA ILE A 186 16.87 18.76 13.11
C ILE A 186 16.82 20.25 13.44
N ALA A 187 15.65 20.87 13.28
CA ALA A 187 15.47 22.27 13.65
C ALA A 187 15.66 22.47 15.17
N ASP A 188 16.28 23.59 15.56
CA ASP A 188 16.56 23.93 16.98
C ASP A 188 15.33 23.76 17.87
N LYS A 189 14.16 24.13 17.35
CA LYS A 189 12.90 24.08 18.09
C LYS A 189 12.52 22.65 18.52
N ILE A 190 12.84 21.63 17.73
CA ILE A 190 12.55 20.23 18.05
C ILE A 190 13.76 19.47 18.59
N LEU A 191 14.95 20.07 18.63
CA LEU A 191 16.15 19.42 19.14
C LEU A 191 15.97 18.87 20.56
N PRO A 192 15.34 19.59 21.52
CA PRO A 192 15.09 19.04 22.86
C PRO A 192 14.20 17.79 22.83
N ILE A 193 13.22 17.77 21.92
CA ILE A 193 12.31 16.63 21.75
C ILE A 193 13.07 15.42 21.18
N VAL A 194 13.89 15.64 20.14
CA VAL A 194 14.70 14.57 19.55
C VAL A 194 15.71 14.03 20.56
N GLN A 195 16.34 14.90 21.34
CA GLN A 195 17.26 14.53 22.43
C GLN A 195 16.56 13.68 23.50
N GLU A 196 15.36 14.08 23.93
CA GLU A 196 14.54 13.32 24.87
C GLU A 196 14.24 11.91 24.32
N LYS A 197 13.82 11.80 23.06
CA LYS A 197 13.52 10.49 22.44
C LYS A 197 14.78 9.65 22.25
N TYR A 198 15.89 10.26 21.85
CA TYR A 198 17.18 9.60 21.70
C TYR A 198 17.68 9.02 23.04
N ASN A 199 17.55 9.78 24.13
CA ASN A 199 18.00 9.34 25.45
C ASN A 199 17.16 8.17 25.98
N ASN A 200 15.87 8.13 25.63
CA ASN A 200 14.92 7.15 26.14
C ASN A 200 14.74 5.91 25.25
N CYS A 201 15.37 5.85 24.07
CA CYS A 201 15.30 4.67 23.21
C CYS A 201 16.51 3.74 23.35
N ALA A 202 16.34 2.46 23.03
CA ALA A 202 17.42 1.48 22.99
C ALA A 202 18.04 1.36 21.59
N ASP A 203 17.23 1.08 20.57
CA ASP A 203 17.64 0.76 19.20
C ASP A 203 17.08 1.74 18.16
N ARG A 204 15.81 2.11 18.28
CA ARG A 204 15.13 2.99 17.30
C ARG A 204 14.52 4.19 17.97
N LEU A 205 14.44 5.33 17.27
CA LEU A 205 13.89 6.56 17.83
C LEU A 205 12.45 6.39 18.33
N ILE A 206 11.70 5.46 17.74
CA ILE A 206 10.39 5.00 18.20
C ILE A 206 10.38 3.47 18.35
N GLU A 207 9.96 3.00 19.52
CA GLU A 207 9.98 1.57 19.88
C GLU A 207 8.60 1.02 20.24
N MET A 208 7.59 1.87 20.38
CA MET A 208 6.21 1.45 20.60
C MET A 208 5.68 0.65 19.40
N ARG A 209 4.63 -0.14 19.60
CA ARG A 209 4.00 -0.86 18.49
C ARG A 209 3.25 0.12 17.60
N GLN A 210 3.13 -0.24 16.33
CA GLN A 210 2.46 0.62 15.36
C GLN A 210 0.98 0.83 15.69
N GLU A 211 0.30 -0.17 16.25
CA GLU A 211 -1.08 -0.02 16.74
C GLU A 211 -1.16 1.04 17.86
N ASP A 212 -0.30 0.92 18.88
CA ASP A 212 -0.25 1.86 20.00
C ASP A 212 0.00 3.31 19.54
N PHE A 213 0.77 3.50 18.48
CA PHE A 213 0.98 4.83 17.90
C PHE A 213 -0.30 5.43 17.32
N TYR A 214 -1.09 4.64 16.59
CA TYR A 214 -2.34 5.14 16.02
C TYR A 214 -3.39 5.40 17.10
N ASP A 215 -3.41 4.59 18.16
CA ASP A 215 -4.28 4.81 19.32
C ASP A 215 -3.91 6.11 20.06
N GLN A 216 -2.63 6.30 20.39
CA GLN A 216 -2.16 7.54 21.03
C GLN A 216 -2.30 8.77 20.14
N TYR A 217 -2.21 8.60 18.81
CA TYR A 217 -2.48 9.66 17.86
C TYR A 217 -3.95 10.09 17.90
N ALA A 218 -4.89 9.12 17.90
CA ALA A 218 -6.31 9.42 18.03
C ALA A 218 -6.61 10.16 19.34
N GLU A 219 -6.03 9.70 20.45
CA GLU A 219 -6.15 10.39 21.74
C GLU A 219 -5.59 11.82 21.70
N MET A 220 -4.45 12.05 21.02
CA MET A 220 -3.87 13.39 20.87
C MET A 220 -4.80 14.32 20.08
N ILE A 221 -5.40 13.84 18.98
CA ILE A 221 -6.41 14.59 18.23
C ILE A 221 -7.59 14.96 19.14
N ASP A 222 -8.07 14.01 19.94
CA ASP A 222 -9.20 14.23 20.85
C ASP A 222 -8.86 15.23 21.97
N ARG A 223 -7.63 15.23 22.50
CA ARG A 223 -7.18 16.20 23.52
C ARG A 223 -7.00 17.60 22.93
N THR A 224 -6.36 17.70 21.77
CA THR A 224 -6.01 18.98 21.13
C THR A 224 -7.18 19.64 20.41
N LYS A 225 -8.25 18.89 20.09
CA LYS A 225 -9.43 19.36 19.36
C LYS A 225 -9.13 19.91 17.96
N ILE A 226 -7.99 19.53 17.38
CA ILE A 226 -7.64 19.87 15.99
C ILE A 226 -8.38 18.97 15.01
N ARG A 227 -8.27 19.26 13.70
CA ARG A 227 -8.83 18.37 12.67
C ARG A 227 -8.16 16.99 12.76
N GLY A 228 -8.95 15.93 12.65
CA GLY A 228 -8.47 14.54 12.60
C GLY A 228 -7.76 14.18 11.29
N LEU A 229 -6.69 14.93 10.96
CA LEU A 229 -5.83 14.63 9.81
C LEU A 229 -5.09 13.33 10.04
N ASN A 230 -4.78 12.61 8.97
CA ASN A 230 -3.95 11.41 9.06
C ASN A 230 -2.51 11.81 9.47
N PRO A 231 -1.78 11.00 10.26
CA PRO A 231 -0.37 11.25 10.56
C PRO A 231 0.52 11.50 9.32
N HIS A 232 0.12 11.00 8.15
CA HIS A 232 0.79 11.27 6.87
C HIS A 232 0.66 12.73 6.36
N CYS A 233 -0.14 13.57 7.03
CA CYS A 233 -0.31 15.00 6.78
C CYS A 233 0.62 15.89 7.62
N CYS A 234 1.48 15.28 8.46
CA CYS A 234 2.51 15.99 9.20
C CYS A 234 3.54 16.64 8.26
#